data_AF-A0A131ZYS8-F1
#
_entry.id   AF-A0A131ZYS8-F1
#
_cell.length_a   1.000
_cell.length_b   1.000
_cell.length_c   1.000
_cell.angle_alpha   90.00
_cell.angle_beta   90.00
_cell.angle_gamma   90.00
#
_symmetry.space_group_name_H-M   'P 1'
#
loop_
_entity.id
_entity.type
_entity.pdbx_description
1 polymer ?
#
loop_
_entity_poly.entity_id
_entity_poly.type
_entity_poly.pdbx_seq_one_letter_code
_entity_poly.pdbx_strand_id
1 'polypeptide(L)'
;MDPFEGTMIDAAKLDQFTSDWPLVAGLFALTAIFLSIYEICKHMQHYTKPYLQKYIVRILWMVPIYALNSWFAMFFSQISIYMDTLRECYEAFVIYSFMKFLFNFLRTEIDNFDILVDCKPEVPNIFPFCLLPPLPGGRRFIQFCRHGMIQYILIRPITTFLALILETFGVLGEGKLDLRYGYIYLLIINNLSQMVAMYFLVMFYQNFKHELAPMHPLGKFLIYPIFDPNSQGVILTLLIHLGVITRAFIPISPDISTNEMSRNLQDFLICFEMLLAAIAHIYVFSHRPYIDAARGTNPLFLSFTRIVDFTDERSDVADHFRHIGNRVKNIWAQNPNYPSSYDDPSSRRPLIPMSSIMTYNGGLVIAMKGKDCVAIAADRRLGAQYQTVSTNFQKIFEINPYLYIGLPGLATDTATVSKRLKFRVNLYELRENRLIRPKAFGSMVSNLLYERRFGPYFVEPIIAGIDHKTGEPFIAGFDSIGCFEEPEDFVVAGTSTEQSFGVCETLWRPDLGPEELFEVISQSLMSAFDRDAGAGWGGIVYIIEKDKVTVKTLKTRMD
;
A
#
# COMPACT_ATOMS: atom_id res chain seq x y z
N MET A 1 -36.14 62.60 -25.20
CA MET A 1 -35.28 61.43 -25.43
C MET A 1 -34.55 61.19 -24.14
N ASP A 2 -35.17 60.41 -23.27
CA ASP A 2 -34.67 60.12 -21.93
C ASP A 2 -33.51 59.12 -22.02
N PRO A 3 -32.41 59.32 -21.27
CA PRO A 3 -31.26 58.42 -21.27
C PRO A 3 -31.51 57.10 -20.52
N PHE A 4 -32.74 56.79 -20.12
CA PHE A 4 -33.11 55.62 -19.32
C PHE A 4 -33.67 54.44 -20.14
N GLU A 5 -33.98 54.63 -21.43
CA GLU A 5 -34.59 53.58 -22.26
C GLU A 5 -33.57 52.55 -22.78
N GLY A 6 -32.29 52.95 -22.92
CA GLY A 6 -31.21 52.06 -23.38
C GLY A 6 -30.76 51.05 -22.32
N THR A 7 -30.80 51.40 -21.04
CA THR A 7 -30.32 50.56 -19.93
C THR A 7 -31.27 49.40 -19.59
N MET A 8 -32.57 49.56 -19.89
CA MET A 8 -33.60 48.55 -19.61
C MET A 8 -33.57 47.38 -20.62
N ILE A 9 -33.20 47.65 -21.88
CA ILE A 9 -33.08 46.62 -22.93
C ILE A 9 -31.87 45.71 -22.67
N ASP A 10 -30.78 46.28 -22.14
CA ASP A 10 -29.59 45.51 -21.77
C ASP A 10 -29.80 44.71 -20.47
N ALA A 11 -30.55 45.25 -19.51
CA ALA A 11 -30.92 44.53 -18.29
C ALA A 11 -31.83 43.32 -18.58
N ALA A 12 -32.84 43.46 -19.44
CA ALA A 12 -33.75 42.35 -19.79
C ALA A 12 -33.04 41.23 -20.58
N LYS A 13 -32.10 41.59 -21.47
CA LYS A 13 -31.26 40.60 -22.17
C LYS A 13 -30.29 39.90 -21.22
N LEU A 14 -29.75 40.62 -20.24
CA LEU A 14 -28.87 40.06 -19.22
C LEU A 14 -29.65 39.10 -18.29
N ASP A 15 -30.87 39.45 -17.91
CA ASP A 15 -31.76 38.63 -17.07
C ASP A 15 -32.27 37.36 -17.80
N GLN A 16 -32.50 37.47 -19.11
CA GLN A 16 -32.80 36.31 -19.94
C GLN A 16 -31.56 35.41 -20.12
N PHE A 17 -30.39 36.00 -20.28
CA PHE A 17 -29.12 35.26 -20.38
C PHE A 17 -28.76 34.52 -19.07
N THR A 18 -28.99 35.13 -17.90
CA THR A 18 -28.78 34.48 -16.60
C THR A 18 -29.75 33.33 -16.35
N SER A 19 -30.99 33.44 -16.85
CA SER A 19 -31.98 32.35 -16.78
C SER A 19 -31.59 31.11 -17.60
N ASP A 20 -30.80 31.27 -18.67
CA ASP A 20 -30.39 30.16 -19.54
C ASP A 20 -29.11 29.43 -19.06
N TRP A 21 -28.41 29.95 -18.05
CA TRP A 21 -27.15 29.38 -17.53
C TRP A 21 -27.24 27.91 -17.12
N PRO A 22 -28.27 27.46 -16.37
CA PRO A 22 -28.36 26.05 -15.94
C PRO A 22 -28.54 25.07 -17.10
N LEU A 23 -29.20 25.50 -18.19
CA LEU A 23 -29.41 24.68 -19.39
C LEU A 23 -28.12 24.52 -20.19
N VAL A 24 -27.39 25.63 -20.39
CA VAL A 24 -26.10 25.62 -21.09
C VAL A 24 -25.04 24.86 -20.27
N ALA A 25 -24.98 25.09 -18.95
CA ALA A 25 -24.13 24.33 -18.04
C ALA A 25 -24.44 22.83 -18.09
N GLY A 26 -25.71 22.46 -18.16
CA GLY A 26 -26.14 21.06 -18.30
C GLY A 26 -25.64 20.40 -19.58
N LEU A 27 -25.66 21.11 -20.71
CA LEU A 27 -25.11 20.60 -21.96
C LEU A 27 -23.60 20.35 -21.87
N PHE A 28 -22.86 21.29 -21.27
CA PHE A 28 -21.42 21.13 -21.03
C PHE A 28 -21.13 19.96 -20.07
N ALA A 29 -21.86 19.88 -18.96
CA ALA A 29 -21.71 18.83 -17.96
C ALA A 29 -22.00 17.44 -18.56
N LEU A 30 -23.12 17.27 -19.26
CA LEU A 30 -23.49 15.99 -19.89
C LEU A 30 -22.46 15.57 -20.95
N THR A 31 -21.96 16.51 -21.75
CA THR A 31 -20.92 16.23 -22.74
C THR A 31 -19.61 15.82 -22.06
N ALA A 32 -19.19 16.53 -21.01
CA ALA A 32 -17.99 16.21 -20.23
C ALA A 32 -18.08 14.82 -19.58
N ILE A 33 -19.23 14.50 -18.98
CA ILE A 33 -19.53 13.19 -18.38
C ILE A 33 -19.45 12.09 -19.44
N PHE A 34 -20.07 12.28 -20.60
CA PHE A 34 -20.05 11.31 -21.68
C PHE A 34 -18.62 11.01 -22.15
N LEU A 35 -17.82 12.06 -22.39
CA LEU A 35 -16.42 11.92 -22.80
C LEU A 35 -15.57 11.19 -21.76
N SER A 36 -15.72 11.54 -20.47
CA SER A 36 -14.97 10.88 -19.39
C SER A 36 -15.40 9.42 -19.20
N ILE A 37 -16.70 9.11 -19.19
CA ILE A 37 -17.21 7.73 -19.09
C ILE A 37 -16.73 6.88 -20.26
N TYR A 38 -16.75 7.43 -21.48
CA TYR A 38 -16.22 6.73 -22.66
C TYR A 38 -14.75 6.35 -22.48
N GLU A 39 -13.92 7.27 -21.98
CA GLU A 39 -12.51 7.00 -21.72
C GLU A 39 -12.30 5.98 -20.60
N ILE A 40 -13.06 6.07 -19.50
CA ILE A 40 -13.03 5.11 -18.40
C ILE A 40 -13.39 3.71 -18.90
N CYS A 41 -14.46 3.57 -19.70
CA CYS A 41 -14.85 2.29 -20.28
C CYS A 41 -13.75 1.70 -21.17
N LYS A 42 -13.05 2.53 -21.95
CA LYS A 42 -11.94 2.07 -22.79
C LYS A 42 -10.75 1.57 -21.98
N HIS A 43 -10.40 2.23 -20.87
CA HIS A 43 -9.39 1.74 -19.93
C HIS A 43 -9.79 0.45 -19.24
N MET A 44 -11.08 0.28 -18.91
CA MET A 44 -11.60 -0.93 -18.28
C MET A 44 -11.65 -2.13 -19.23
N GLN A 45 -11.95 -1.91 -20.51
CA GLN A 45 -11.93 -2.94 -21.54
C GLN A 45 -10.50 -3.44 -21.81
N HIS A 46 -9.53 -2.53 -21.87
CA HIS A 46 -8.11 -2.81 -22.14
C HIS A 46 -7.28 -2.73 -20.85
N TYR A 47 -7.73 -3.43 -19.81
CA TYR A 47 -7.09 -3.40 -18.50
C TYR A 47 -5.87 -4.35 -18.43
N THR A 48 -4.76 -3.93 -19.05
CA THR A 48 -3.53 -4.72 -19.21
C THR A 48 -2.50 -4.46 -18.11
N LYS A 49 -2.35 -3.20 -17.66
CA LYS A 49 -1.42 -2.76 -16.60
C LYS A 49 -2.21 -2.25 -15.39
N PRO A 50 -2.72 -3.14 -14.51
CA PRO A 50 -3.65 -2.78 -13.44
C PRO A 50 -3.07 -1.78 -12.44
N TYR A 51 -1.77 -1.87 -12.16
CA TYR A 51 -1.05 -1.02 -11.22
C TYR A 51 -0.91 0.44 -11.67
N LEU A 52 -1.05 0.74 -12.98
CA LEU A 52 -1.07 2.11 -13.51
C LEU A 52 -2.50 2.57 -13.82
N GLN A 53 -3.26 1.75 -14.56
CA GLN A 53 -4.58 2.12 -15.06
C GLN A 53 -5.60 2.37 -13.94
N LYS A 54 -5.46 1.72 -12.78
CA LYS A 54 -6.35 1.98 -11.64
C LYS A 54 -6.29 3.44 -11.17
N TYR A 55 -5.10 4.04 -11.14
CA TYR A 55 -4.91 5.42 -10.71
C TYR A 55 -5.35 6.41 -11.80
N ILE A 56 -5.14 6.07 -13.08
CA ILE A 56 -5.66 6.87 -14.20
C ILE A 56 -7.18 6.96 -14.10
N VAL A 57 -7.88 5.82 -13.96
CA VAL A 57 -9.36 5.82 -13.88
C VAL A 57 -9.84 6.65 -12.68
N ARG A 58 -9.16 6.59 -11.54
CA ARG A 58 -9.47 7.45 -10.38
C ARG A 58 -9.29 8.94 -10.65
N ILE A 59 -8.31 9.33 -11.46
CA ILE A 59 -8.16 10.74 -11.87
C ILE A 59 -9.29 11.14 -12.83
N LEU A 60 -9.66 10.27 -13.78
CA LEU A 60 -10.71 10.56 -14.77
C LEU A 60 -12.10 10.76 -14.14
N TRP A 61 -12.38 10.09 -13.02
CA TRP A 61 -13.62 10.25 -12.25
C TRP A 61 -13.81 11.64 -11.63
N MET A 62 -12.76 12.47 -11.56
CA MET A 62 -12.87 13.86 -11.12
C MET A 62 -13.86 14.65 -11.98
N VAL A 63 -13.79 14.50 -13.31
CA VAL A 63 -14.60 15.26 -14.26
C VAL A 63 -16.10 15.01 -14.07
N PRO A 64 -16.61 13.76 -14.04
CA PRO A 64 -18.03 13.51 -13.79
C PRO A 64 -18.51 14.01 -12.42
N ILE A 65 -17.70 13.87 -11.37
CA ILE A 65 -18.07 14.29 -10.02
C ILE A 65 -18.23 15.82 -9.96
N TYR A 66 -17.28 16.57 -10.53
CA TYR A 66 -17.31 18.02 -10.55
C TYR A 66 -18.43 18.56 -11.45
N ALA A 67 -18.56 18.00 -12.66
CA ALA A 67 -19.60 18.41 -13.61
C ALA A 67 -21.02 18.17 -13.08
N LEU A 68 -21.28 16.99 -12.48
CA LEU A 68 -22.57 16.70 -11.88
C LEU A 68 -22.84 17.58 -10.65
N ASN A 69 -21.86 17.74 -9.76
CA ASN A 69 -22.01 18.56 -8.57
C ASN A 69 -22.39 20.00 -8.94
N SER A 70 -21.56 20.67 -9.75
CA SER A 70 -21.79 22.07 -10.10
C SER A 70 -23.09 22.26 -10.90
N TRP A 71 -23.48 21.31 -11.74
CA TRP A 71 -24.77 21.38 -12.41
C TRP A 71 -25.96 21.24 -11.45
N PHE A 72 -25.89 20.32 -10.48
CA PHE A 72 -26.94 20.17 -9.46
C PHE A 72 -26.98 21.31 -8.45
N ALA A 73 -25.83 21.90 -8.10
CA ALA A 73 -25.72 23.02 -7.17
C ALA A 73 -26.52 24.25 -7.66
N MET A 74 -26.59 24.46 -8.99
CA MET A 74 -27.38 25.53 -9.60
C MET A 74 -28.91 25.35 -9.44
N PHE A 75 -29.40 24.13 -9.20
CA PHE A 75 -30.82 23.86 -8.96
C PHE A 75 -31.17 23.75 -7.47
N PHE A 76 -30.24 23.24 -6.66
CA PHE A 76 -30.50 22.89 -5.26
C PHE A 76 -29.46 23.50 -4.33
N SER A 77 -29.60 24.81 -4.03
CA SER A 77 -28.69 25.53 -3.14
C SER A 77 -28.60 24.93 -1.72
N GLN A 78 -29.62 24.22 -1.24
CA GLN A 78 -29.65 23.60 0.11
C GLN A 78 -28.77 22.35 0.23
N ILE A 79 -28.53 21.63 -0.87
CA ILE A 79 -27.72 20.40 -0.88
C ILE A 79 -26.26 20.71 -1.27
N SER A 80 -26.00 21.90 -1.82
CA SER A 80 -24.70 22.30 -2.35
C SER A 80 -23.56 22.15 -1.33
N ILE A 81 -23.78 22.49 -0.05
CA ILE A 81 -22.73 22.39 0.99
C ILE A 81 -22.20 20.95 1.11
N TYR A 82 -23.10 19.96 1.10
CA TYR A 82 -22.73 18.55 1.19
C TYR A 82 -21.99 18.07 -0.06
N MET A 83 -22.43 18.53 -1.23
CA MET A 83 -21.81 18.11 -2.49
C MET A 83 -20.47 18.79 -2.74
N ASP A 84 -20.33 20.07 -2.36
CA ASP A 84 -19.05 20.80 -2.34
C ASP A 84 -18.05 20.08 -1.45
N THR A 85 -18.47 19.67 -0.26
CA THR A 85 -17.66 18.89 0.68
C THR A 85 -17.15 17.56 0.07
N LEU A 86 -18.02 16.83 -0.65
CA LEU A 86 -17.63 15.59 -1.33
C LEU A 86 -16.62 15.85 -2.46
N ARG A 87 -16.83 16.91 -3.24
CA ARG A 87 -15.92 17.37 -4.30
C ARG A 87 -14.53 17.65 -3.73
N GLU A 88 -14.47 18.40 -2.65
CA GLU A 88 -13.24 18.78 -1.94
C GLU A 88 -12.46 17.58 -1.39
N CYS A 89 -13.16 16.57 -0.85
CA CYS A 89 -12.52 15.34 -0.38
C CYS A 89 -11.98 14.51 -1.55
N TYR A 90 -12.70 14.48 -2.67
CA TYR A 90 -12.27 13.76 -3.86
C TYR A 90 -11.02 14.39 -4.48
N GLU A 91 -10.91 15.72 -4.43
CA GLU A 91 -9.73 16.45 -4.88
C GLU A 91 -8.45 15.92 -4.22
N ALA A 92 -8.42 15.82 -2.89
CA ALA A 92 -7.28 15.32 -2.15
C ALA A 92 -6.91 13.87 -2.56
N PHE A 93 -7.93 13.06 -2.85
CA PHE A 93 -7.75 11.70 -3.34
C PHE A 93 -7.18 11.63 -4.76
N VAL A 94 -7.54 12.58 -5.64
CA VAL A 94 -7.00 12.68 -7.00
C VAL A 94 -5.50 13.01 -6.97
N ILE A 95 -5.08 13.97 -6.15
CA ILE A 95 -3.65 14.33 -6.03
C ILE A 95 -2.83 13.12 -5.56
N TYR A 96 -3.34 12.37 -4.58
CA TYR A 96 -2.70 11.13 -4.13
C TYR A 96 -2.62 10.08 -5.22
N SER A 97 -3.72 9.87 -5.94
CA SER A 97 -3.78 8.92 -7.05
C SER A 97 -2.76 9.27 -8.13
N PHE A 98 -2.57 10.56 -8.41
CA PHE A 98 -1.56 11.04 -9.34
C PHE A 98 -0.13 10.78 -8.84
N MET A 99 0.17 11.05 -7.56
CA MET A 99 1.48 10.72 -6.99
C MET A 99 1.78 9.22 -7.06
N LYS A 100 0.81 8.37 -6.74
CA LYS A 100 0.95 6.92 -6.85
C LYS A 100 1.13 6.44 -8.27
N PHE A 101 0.42 7.06 -9.20
CA PHE A 101 0.60 6.82 -10.62
C PHE A 101 2.04 7.09 -11.07
N LEU A 102 2.61 8.25 -10.71
CA LEU A 102 4.01 8.59 -11.02
C LEU A 102 5.00 7.61 -10.36
N PHE A 103 4.78 7.30 -9.09
CA PHE A 103 5.65 6.40 -8.33
C PHE A 103 5.66 4.97 -8.89
N ASN A 104 4.48 4.42 -9.20
CA ASN A 104 4.36 3.07 -9.76
C ASN A 104 4.89 2.99 -11.19
N PHE A 105 4.81 4.07 -11.96
CA PHE A 105 5.46 4.13 -13.26
C PHE A 105 6.98 4.03 -13.13
N LEU A 106 7.58 4.87 -12.28
CA LEU A 106 9.02 4.86 -12.05
C LEU A 106 9.54 3.52 -11.53
N ARG A 107 8.80 2.89 -10.61
CA ARG A 107 9.16 1.57 -10.07
C ARG A 107 9.12 0.46 -11.11
N THR A 108 8.33 0.61 -12.17
CA THR A 108 8.13 -0.45 -13.17
C THR A 108 9.01 -0.28 -14.40
N GLU A 109 9.26 0.96 -14.82
CA GLU A 109 10.08 1.24 -16.02
C GLU A 109 11.58 1.27 -15.71
N ILE A 110 11.98 1.40 -14.43
CA ILE A 110 13.38 1.47 -14.02
C ILE A 110 13.75 0.20 -13.25
N ASP A 111 14.56 -0.65 -13.87
CA ASP A 111 15.25 -1.74 -13.20
C ASP A 111 16.17 -1.19 -12.11
N ASN A 112 16.10 -1.74 -10.90
CA ASN A 112 16.82 -1.24 -9.72
C ASN A 112 16.49 0.20 -9.32
N PHE A 113 15.22 0.62 -9.43
CA PHE A 113 14.73 1.93 -8.96
C PHE A 113 15.28 2.32 -7.58
N ASP A 114 15.35 1.38 -6.63
CA ASP A 114 15.87 1.62 -5.28
C ASP A 114 17.33 2.09 -5.26
N ILE A 115 18.18 1.58 -6.16
CA ILE A 115 19.59 1.99 -6.29
C ILE A 115 19.68 3.38 -6.92
N LEU A 116 18.90 3.63 -7.97
CA LEU A 116 18.85 4.96 -8.62
C LEU A 116 18.45 6.04 -7.61
N VAL A 117 17.45 5.75 -6.78
CA VAL A 117 16.99 6.63 -5.72
C VAL A 117 18.11 6.91 -4.74
N ASP A 118 18.80 5.87 -4.27
CA ASP A 118 19.90 5.99 -3.30
C ASP A 118 21.11 6.76 -3.86
N CYS A 119 21.31 6.75 -5.18
CA CYS A 119 22.35 7.53 -5.86
C CYS A 119 21.96 8.99 -6.16
N LYS A 120 20.69 9.38 -5.99
CA LYS A 120 20.25 10.76 -6.29
C LYS A 120 20.74 11.75 -5.22
N PRO A 121 21.34 12.87 -5.63
CA PRO A 121 21.81 13.90 -4.72
C PRO A 121 20.64 14.61 -4.02
N GLU A 122 20.97 15.39 -2.99
CA GLU A 122 20.01 16.25 -2.30
C GLU A 122 19.39 17.27 -3.26
N VAL A 123 18.08 17.52 -3.10
CA VAL A 123 17.35 18.43 -3.98
C VAL A 123 17.19 19.78 -3.28
N PRO A 124 17.68 20.89 -3.87
CA PRO A 124 17.47 22.21 -3.30
C PRO A 124 15.97 22.56 -3.31
N ASN A 125 15.51 23.24 -2.26
CA ASN A 125 14.13 23.68 -2.16
C ASN A 125 13.83 24.77 -3.21
N ILE A 126 12.66 24.68 -3.84
CA ILE A 126 12.17 25.69 -4.79
C ILE A 126 11.49 26.82 -4.01
N PHE A 127 11.40 28.01 -4.60
CA PHE A 127 10.56 29.10 -4.08
C PHE A 127 9.13 28.61 -3.77
N PRO A 128 8.54 28.93 -2.59
CA PRO A 128 8.95 29.94 -1.60
C PRO A 128 9.91 29.46 -0.50
N PHE A 129 10.26 28.17 -0.45
CA PHE A 129 11.05 27.57 0.62
C PHE A 129 12.55 27.48 0.32
N CYS A 130 13.05 28.27 -0.64
CA CYS A 130 14.45 28.26 -1.08
C CYS A 130 15.49 28.57 0.03
N LEU A 131 15.06 29.18 1.15
CA LEU A 131 15.88 29.49 2.31
C LEU A 131 16.03 28.33 3.30
N LEU A 132 15.27 27.24 3.14
CA LEU A 132 15.35 26.05 4.00
C LEU A 132 16.47 25.10 3.53
N PRO A 133 17.06 24.30 4.45
CA PRO A 133 18.09 23.33 4.10
C PRO A 133 17.58 22.34 3.04
N PRO A 134 18.45 21.90 2.11
CA PRO A 134 18.04 21.04 1.00
C PRO A 134 17.39 19.75 1.49
N LEU A 135 16.40 19.27 0.74
CA LEU A 135 15.71 18.04 1.08
C LEU A 135 16.69 16.86 0.93
N PRO A 136 16.78 15.96 1.92
CA PRO A 136 17.72 14.84 1.88
C PRO A 136 17.38 13.94 0.69
N GLY A 137 18.40 13.54 -0.07
CA GLY A 137 18.26 12.62 -1.21
C GLY A 137 17.88 11.19 -0.79
N GLY A 138 17.87 10.27 -1.76
CA GLY A 138 17.63 8.87 -1.45
C GLY A 138 16.19 8.53 -1.07
N ARG A 139 16.01 7.39 -0.40
CA ARG A 139 14.69 6.90 0.06
C ARG A 139 14.00 7.83 1.05
N ARG A 140 14.76 8.65 1.78
CA ARG A 140 14.21 9.65 2.71
C ARG A 140 13.43 10.72 1.97
N PHE A 141 13.92 11.18 0.82
CA PHE A 141 13.18 12.09 -0.06
C PHE A 141 11.79 11.54 -0.40
N ILE A 142 11.74 10.30 -0.87
CA ILE A 142 10.49 9.63 -1.28
C ILE A 142 9.55 9.48 -0.09
N GLN A 143 10.07 9.16 1.09
CA GLN A 143 9.26 9.12 2.31
C GLN A 143 8.72 10.52 2.65
N PHE A 144 9.52 11.58 2.56
CA PHE A 144 9.03 12.94 2.80
C PHE A 144 7.94 13.33 1.82
N CYS A 145 8.12 13.09 0.52
CA CYS A 145 7.09 13.31 -0.48
C CYS A 145 5.83 12.49 -0.17
N ARG A 146 5.96 11.19 0.12
CA ARG A 146 4.81 10.34 0.47
C ARG A 146 4.03 10.87 1.67
N HIS A 147 4.71 11.23 2.76
CA HIS A 147 4.06 11.72 3.97
C HIS A 147 3.51 13.14 3.81
N GLY A 148 4.21 14.02 3.10
CA GLY A 148 3.75 15.36 2.79
C GLY A 148 2.46 15.36 1.95
N MET A 149 2.30 14.38 1.06
CA MET A 149 1.07 14.20 0.29
C MET A 149 -0.07 13.61 1.13
N ILE A 150 0.21 12.57 1.91
CA ILE A 150 -0.82 11.90 2.73
C ILE A 150 -1.42 12.84 3.78
N GLN A 151 -0.64 13.82 4.26
CA GLN A 151 -1.11 14.85 5.18
C GLN A 151 -2.37 15.56 4.65
N TYR A 152 -2.41 15.95 3.38
CA TYR A 152 -3.58 16.63 2.80
C TYR A 152 -4.81 15.72 2.68
N ILE A 153 -4.61 14.46 2.30
CA ILE A 153 -5.69 13.44 2.21
C ILE A 153 -6.36 13.25 3.57
N LEU A 154 -5.62 13.35 4.67
CA LEU A 154 -6.16 13.18 6.01
C LEU A 154 -6.76 14.47 6.55
N ILE A 155 -6.11 15.61 6.32
CA ILE A 155 -6.60 16.90 6.80
C ILE A 155 -7.94 17.26 6.15
N ARG A 156 -8.14 16.98 4.86
CA ARG A 156 -9.33 17.42 4.13
C ARG A 156 -10.65 16.80 4.63
N PRO A 157 -10.75 15.49 4.88
CA PRO A 157 -11.92 14.90 5.54
C PRO A 157 -12.11 15.37 6.99
N ILE A 158 -11.02 15.66 7.71
CA ILE A 158 -11.08 16.17 9.09
C ILE A 158 -11.66 17.58 9.11
N THR A 159 -11.17 18.47 8.24
CA THR A 159 -11.67 19.85 8.13
C THR A 159 -13.08 19.89 7.61
N THR A 160 -13.44 18.99 6.70
CA THR A 160 -14.82 18.70 6.26
C THR A 160 -15.73 18.35 7.43
N PHE A 161 -15.34 17.37 8.25
CA PHE A 161 -16.15 16.95 9.40
C PHE A 161 -16.29 18.08 10.42
N LEU A 162 -15.21 18.85 10.63
CA LEU A 162 -15.23 20.01 11.48
C LEU A 162 -16.14 21.14 10.92
N ALA A 163 -16.18 21.32 9.60
CA ALA A 163 -17.09 22.27 8.94
C ALA A 163 -18.55 21.91 9.22
N LEU A 164 -18.92 20.62 9.06
CA LEU A 164 -20.27 20.14 9.36
C LEU A 164 -20.66 20.36 10.82
N ILE A 165 -19.74 20.12 11.76
CA ILE A 165 -19.97 20.39 13.18
C ILE A 165 -20.20 21.88 13.42
N LEU A 166 -19.34 22.75 12.90
CA LEU A 166 -19.46 24.19 13.08
C LEU A 166 -20.74 24.75 12.47
N GLU A 167 -21.22 24.15 11.38
CA GLU A 167 -22.51 24.47 10.77
C GLU A 167 -23.67 24.08 11.68
N THR A 168 -23.64 22.90 12.32
CA THR A 168 -24.70 22.50 13.27
C THR A 168 -24.80 23.43 14.49
N PHE A 169 -23.71 24.12 14.85
CA PHE A 169 -23.70 25.13 15.92
C PHE A 169 -23.98 26.55 15.42
N GLY A 170 -24.10 26.77 14.10
CA GLY A 170 -24.34 28.09 13.51
C GLY A 170 -23.14 29.05 13.58
N VAL A 171 -21.92 28.53 13.82
CA VAL A 171 -20.69 29.33 14.01
C VAL A 171 -19.76 29.25 12.78
N LEU A 172 -20.12 28.47 11.75
CA LEU A 172 -19.31 28.36 10.53
C LEU A 172 -19.22 29.68 9.77
N GLY A 173 -20.35 30.36 9.55
CA GLY A 173 -20.43 31.66 8.87
C GLY A 173 -19.92 31.65 7.43
N GLU A 174 -20.54 30.86 6.55
CA GLU A 174 -20.13 30.72 5.14
C GLU A 174 -19.98 32.07 4.41
N GLY A 175 -18.87 32.24 3.69
CA GLY A 175 -18.58 33.42 2.87
C GLY A 175 -18.26 34.70 3.64
N LYS A 176 -18.31 34.69 4.99
CA LYS A 176 -17.94 35.84 5.83
C LYS A 176 -16.48 35.75 6.23
N LEU A 177 -15.68 36.75 5.85
CA LEU A 177 -14.25 36.85 6.19
C LEU A 177 -14.00 37.42 7.60
N ASP A 178 -14.88 37.17 8.56
CA ASP A 178 -14.67 37.62 9.94
C ASP A 178 -13.93 36.57 10.76
N LEU A 179 -12.96 36.99 11.57
CA LEU A 179 -12.20 36.14 12.50
C LEU A 179 -13.05 35.46 13.59
N ARG A 180 -14.34 35.82 13.70
CA ARG A 180 -15.29 35.24 14.66
C ARG A 180 -15.88 33.91 14.18
N TYR A 181 -15.83 33.65 12.88
CA TYR A 181 -16.45 32.48 12.26
C TYR A 181 -15.40 31.42 11.93
N GLY A 182 -15.80 30.15 12.00
CA GLY A 182 -14.93 29.01 11.74
C GLY A 182 -14.43 28.90 10.29
N TYR A 183 -15.17 29.49 9.35
CA TYR A 183 -14.89 29.42 7.91
C TYR A 183 -13.47 29.88 7.54
N ILE A 184 -12.99 31.00 8.08
CA ILE A 184 -11.66 31.54 7.75
C ILE A 184 -10.52 30.61 8.22
N TYR A 185 -10.69 29.95 9.36
CA TYR A 185 -9.69 29.02 9.89
C TYR A 185 -9.60 27.76 9.03
N LEU A 186 -10.76 27.20 8.64
CA LEU A 186 -10.81 26.04 7.75
C LEU A 186 -10.22 26.38 6.38
N LEU A 187 -10.54 27.57 5.85
CA LEU A 187 -10.00 28.06 4.59
C LEU A 187 -8.46 28.14 4.63
N ILE A 188 -7.88 28.74 5.68
CA ILE A 188 -6.42 28.85 5.83
C ILE A 188 -5.77 27.46 5.95
N ILE A 189 -6.32 26.58 6.80
CA ILE A 189 -5.77 25.23 7.01
C ILE A 189 -5.79 24.42 5.71
N ASN A 190 -6.92 24.46 4.98
CA ASN A 190 -7.08 23.72 3.73
C ASN A 190 -6.13 24.23 2.65
N ASN A 191 -6.04 25.55 2.45
CA ASN A 191 -5.12 26.13 1.46
C ASN A 191 -3.66 25.85 1.82
N LEU A 192 -3.26 26.02 3.08
CA LEU A 192 -1.89 25.74 3.50
C LEU A 192 -1.54 24.25 3.32
N SER A 193 -2.46 23.35 3.68
CA SER A 193 -2.24 21.91 3.51
C SER A 193 -2.17 21.52 2.03
N GLN A 194 -3.00 22.11 1.16
CA GLN A 194 -2.96 21.87 -0.27
C GLN A 194 -1.65 22.40 -0.88
N MET A 195 -1.20 23.59 -0.47
CA MET A 195 0.09 24.15 -0.90
C MET A 195 1.26 23.25 -0.53
N VAL A 196 1.27 22.69 0.69
CA VAL A 196 2.32 21.75 1.13
C VAL A 196 2.31 20.48 0.29
N ALA A 197 1.15 19.89 0.04
CA ALA A 197 1.03 18.71 -0.82
C ALA A 197 1.52 19.02 -2.25
N MET A 198 1.01 20.08 -2.87
CA MET A 198 1.44 20.47 -4.21
C MET A 198 2.93 20.77 -4.30
N TYR A 199 3.52 21.39 -3.27
CA TYR A 199 4.95 21.59 -3.18
C TYR A 199 5.73 20.26 -3.23
N PHE A 200 5.36 19.27 -2.42
CA PHE A 200 6.04 17.97 -2.42
C PHE A 200 5.86 17.19 -3.73
N LEU A 201 4.70 17.36 -4.40
CA LEU A 201 4.45 16.80 -5.73
C LEU A 201 5.36 17.45 -6.79
N VAL A 202 5.53 18.78 -6.76
CA VAL A 202 6.44 19.51 -7.64
C VAL A 202 7.89 19.11 -7.38
N MET A 203 8.31 19.03 -6.12
CA MET A 203 9.65 18.57 -5.74
C MET A 203 9.92 17.16 -6.28
N PHE A 204 8.94 16.25 -6.13
CA PHE A 204 9.05 14.90 -6.66
C PHE A 204 9.21 14.90 -8.18
N TYR A 205 8.40 15.68 -8.88
CA TYR A 205 8.49 15.80 -10.34
C TYR A 205 9.84 16.37 -10.79
N GLN A 206 10.36 17.40 -10.14
CA GLN A 206 11.67 17.96 -10.50
C GLN A 206 12.79 16.96 -10.31
N ASN A 207 12.76 16.20 -9.22
CA ASN A 207 13.76 15.19 -8.95
C ASN A 207 13.74 14.08 -10.00
N PHE A 208 12.56 13.67 -10.47
CA PHE A 208 12.40 12.56 -11.44
C PHE A 208 12.05 13.00 -12.87
N LYS A 209 12.33 14.27 -13.23
CA LYS A 209 11.89 14.85 -14.51
C LYS A 209 12.44 14.09 -15.72
N HIS A 210 13.71 13.70 -15.66
CA HIS A 210 14.38 12.98 -16.75
C HIS A 210 13.85 11.56 -16.89
N GLU A 211 13.60 10.88 -15.77
CA GLU A 211 13.05 9.53 -15.76
C GLU A 211 11.57 9.47 -16.18
N LEU A 212 10.82 10.54 -15.91
CA LEU A 212 9.41 10.66 -16.28
C LEU A 212 9.19 11.13 -17.73
N ALA A 213 10.25 11.53 -18.44
CA ALA A 213 10.19 12.05 -19.80
C ALA A 213 9.46 11.12 -20.81
N PRO A 214 9.60 9.78 -20.76
CA PRO A 214 8.90 8.86 -21.68
C PRO A 214 7.37 8.96 -21.60
N MET A 215 6.82 9.51 -20.52
CA MET A 215 5.39 9.61 -20.30
C MET A 215 4.77 10.96 -20.71
N HIS A 216 5.52 11.87 -21.36
CA HIS A 216 5.10 13.27 -21.62
C HIS A 216 4.55 13.97 -20.35
N PRO A 217 5.37 14.11 -19.31
CA PRO A 217 4.87 14.35 -17.96
C PRO A 217 4.35 15.78 -17.75
N LEU A 218 4.81 16.76 -18.53
CA LEU A 218 4.36 18.15 -18.41
C LEU A 218 2.85 18.31 -18.68
N GLY A 219 2.31 17.62 -19.69
CA GLY A 219 0.87 17.66 -19.97
C GLY A 219 0.04 17.04 -18.83
N LYS A 220 0.56 15.97 -18.21
CA LYS A 220 -0.10 15.30 -17.08
C LYS A 220 0.00 16.08 -15.77
N PHE A 221 1.09 16.82 -15.59
CA PHE A 221 1.36 17.60 -14.38
C PHE A 221 0.63 18.95 -14.38
N LEU A 222 0.48 19.57 -15.55
CA LEU A 222 -0.16 20.88 -15.69
C LEU A 222 -1.69 20.81 -15.65
N ILE A 223 -2.28 19.63 -15.86
CA ILE A 223 -3.74 19.50 -15.91
C ILE A 223 -4.40 19.79 -14.56
N TYR A 224 -3.78 19.34 -13.46
CA TYR A 224 -4.33 19.56 -12.12
C TYR A 224 -4.31 21.04 -11.70
N PRO A 225 -3.19 21.79 -11.76
CA PRO A 225 -3.17 23.21 -11.36
C PRO A 225 -3.92 24.15 -12.32
N ILE A 226 -4.09 23.79 -13.60
CA ILE A 226 -4.83 24.63 -14.56
C ILE A 226 -6.35 24.50 -14.35
N PHE A 227 -6.83 23.31 -14.00
CA PHE A 227 -8.25 23.00 -13.83
C PHE A 227 -8.63 22.79 -12.36
N ASP A 228 -7.86 23.36 -11.42
CA ASP A 228 -8.19 23.36 -10.00
C ASP A 228 -9.20 24.49 -9.70
N PRO A 229 -10.47 24.18 -9.35
CA PRO A 229 -11.48 25.20 -9.09
C PRO A 229 -11.25 25.97 -7.79
N ASN A 230 -10.45 25.45 -6.86
CA ASN A 230 -10.16 26.14 -5.61
C ASN A 230 -9.30 27.40 -5.86
N SER A 231 -8.32 27.28 -6.75
CA SER A 231 -7.49 28.41 -7.19
C SER A 231 -8.32 29.53 -7.85
N GLN A 232 -9.39 29.18 -8.55
CA GLN A 232 -10.29 30.14 -9.20
C GLN A 232 -11.31 30.77 -8.24
N GLY A 233 -11.84 30.00 -7.29
CA GLY A 233 -12.77 30.51 -6.28
C GLY A 233 -12.15 31.63 -5.44
N VAL A 234 -10.86 31.51 -5.11
CA VAL A 234 -10.11 32.56 -4.42
C VAL A 234 -9.93 33.81 -5.30
N ILE A 235 -9.60 33.62 -6.59
CA ILE A 235 -9.44 34.73 -7.55
C ILE A 235 -10.78 35.45 -7.77
N LEU A 236 -11.88 34.70 -7.89
CA LEU A 236 -13.23 35.24 -8.04
C LEU A 236 -13.66 36.03 -6.79
N THR A 237 -13.41 35.49 -5.59
CA THR A 237 -13.68 36.17 -4.32
C THR A 237 -12.86 37.46 -4.19
N LEU A 238 -11.59 37.42 -4.61
CA LEU A 238 -10.72 38.61 -4.64
C LEU A 238 -11.21 39.65 -5.66
N LEU A 239 -11.63 39.23 -6.85
CA LEU A 239 -12.18 40.12 -7.89
C LEU A 239 -13.51 40.78 -7.49
N ILE A 240 -14.35 40.06 -6.73
CA ILE A 240 -15.56 40.60 -6.11
C ILE A 240 -15.21 41.61 -5.02
N HIS A 241 -14.23 41.30 -4.16
CA HIS A 241 -13.76 42.22 -3.11
C HIS A 241 -13.10 43.48 -3.69
N LEU A 242 -12.40 43.36 -4.82
CA LEU A 242 -11.84 44.48 -5.58
C LEU A 242 -12.89 45.26 -6.40
N GLY A 243 -14.16 44.84 -6.41
CA GLY A 243 -15.28 45.52 -7.04
C GLY A 243 -15.26 45.51 -8.58
N VAL A 244 -14.47 44.63 -9.20
CA VAL A 244 -14.30 44.56 -10.67
C VAL A 244 -15.52 43.90 -11.33
N ILE A 245 -16.04 42.82 -10.73
CA ILE A 245 -17.15 42.03 -11.28
C ILE A 245 -18.51 42.66 -11.00
N THR A 246 -18.63 43.37 -9.87
CA THR A 246 -19.86 44.03 -9.42
C THR A 246 -20.39 45.08 -10.40
N ARG A 247 -19.54 45.62 -11.27
CA ARG A 247 -19.92 46.65 -12.26
C ARG A 247 -20.25 46.12 -13.67
N ALA A 248 -19.84 44.89 -14.00
CA ALA A 248 -19.94 44.35 -15.36
C ALA A 248 -21.06 43.31 -15.55
N PHE A 249 -21.46 42.59 -14.50
CA PHE A 249 -22.39 41.45 -14.61
C PHE A 249 -23.54 41.43 -13.60
N ILE A 250 -23.56 42.33 -12.61
CA ILE A 250 -24.60 42.36 -11.57
C ILE A 250 -25.53 43.56 -11.83
N PRO A 251 -26.72 43.38 -12.42
CA PRO A 251 -27.73 44.42 -12.42
C PRO A 251 -28.20 44.64 -10.98
N ILE A 252 -28.35 45.90 -10.58
CA ILE A 252 -28.88 46.33 -9.28
C ILE A 252 -30.37 45.94 -9.25
N SER A 253 -30.67 44.67 -8.96
CA SER A 253 -32.01 44.23 -8.59
C SER A 253 -32.07 44.00 -7.07
N PRO A 254 -33.16 44.39 -6.38
CA PRO A 254 -33.20 44.37 -4.91
C PRO A 254 -33.40 42.99 -4.28
N ASP A 255 -33.66 41.94 -5.07
CA ASP A 255 -34.14 40.64 -4.55
C ASP A 255 -33.15 39.46 -4.66
N ILE A 256 -32.02 39.60 -5.38
CA ILE A 256 -31.02 38.51 -5.50
C ILE A 256 -29.77 38.86 -4.70
N SER A 257 -29.44 38.02 -3.72
CA SER A 257 -28.23 38.21 -2.91
C SER A 257 -26.99 38.08 -3.80
N THR A 258 -26.06 39.05 -3.71
CA THR A 258 -24.82 39.09 -4.51
C THR A 258 -23.99 37.81 -4.43
N ASN A 259 -24.12 37.07 -3.31
CA ASN A 259 -23.39 35.84 -3.03
C ASN A 259 -23.93 34.63 -3.81
N GLU A 260 -25.25 34.58 -4.06
CA GLU A 260 -25.88 33.49 -4.79
C GLU A 260 -25.56 33.58 -6.29
N MET A 261 -25.58 34.80 -6.84
CA MET A 261 -25.20 35.03 -8.23
C MET A 261 -23.71 34.71 -8.48
N SER A 262 -22.82 35.03 -7.55
CA SER A 262 -21.40 34.64 -7.67
C SER A 262 -21.19 33.13 -7.63
N ARG A 263 -21.96 32.42 -6.82
CA ARG A 263 -21.90 30.95 -6.72
C ARG A 263 -22.36 30.30 -8.02
N ASN A 264 -23.50 30.75 -8.57
CA ASN A 264 -24.02 30.22 -9.82
C ASN A 264 -23.08 30.48 -11.01
N LEU A 265 -22.42 31.65 -11.04
CA LEU A 265 -21.40 31.94 -12.05
C LEU A 265 -20.18 31.03 -11.89
N GLN A 266 -19.74 30.78 -10.66
CA GLN A 266 -18.63 29.86 -10.38
C GLN A 266 -18.97 28.43 -10.83
N ASP A 267 -20.15 27.92 -10.51
CA ASP A 267 -20.59 26.59 -10.91
C ASP A 267 -20.76 26.46 -12.44
N PHE A 268 -21.21 27.52 -13.11
CA PHE A 268 -21.24 27.60 -14.57
C PHE A 268 -19.83 27.48 -15.18
N LEU A 269 -18.85 28.24 -14.65
CA LEU A 269 -17.46 28.18 -15.11
C LEU A 269 -16.84 26.80 -14.89
N ILE A 270 -17.11 26.16 -13.75
CA ILE A 270 -16.66 24.78 -13.47
C ILE A 270 -17.21 23.81 -14.53
N CYS A 271 -18.48 23.91 -14.92
CA CYS A 271 -19.06 23.04 -15.95
C CYS A 271 -18.35 23.19 -17.30
N PHE A 272 -18.01 24.43 -17.69
CA PHE A 272 -17.25 24.70 -18.90
C PHE A 272 -15.82 24.14 -18.83
N GLU A 273 -15.15 24.30 -17.69
CA GLU A 273 -13.79 23.79 -17.50
C GLU A 273 -13.72 22.28 -17.45
N MET A 274 -14.70 21.62 -16.83
CA MET A 274 -14.78 20.16 -16.81
C MET A 274 -14.93 19.58 -18.22
N LEU A 275 -15.57 20.31 -19.15
CA LEU A 275 -15.59 19.94 -20.57
C LEU A 275 -14.20 20.03 -21.20
N LEU A 276 -13.47 21.13 -20.99
CA LEU A 276 -12.10 21.28 -21.49
C LEU A 276 -11.17 20.23 -20.87
N ALA A 277 -11.31 19.95 -19.59
CA ALA A 277 -10.56 18.93 -18.87
C ALA A 277 -10.87 17.52 -19.40
N ALA A 278 -12.14 17.21 -19.71
CA ALA A 278 -12.52 15.94 -20.34
C ALA A 278 -11.81 15.74 -21.69
N ILE A 279 -11.78 16.80 -22.52
CA ILE A 279 -11.08 16.77 -23.80
C ILE A 279 -9.57 16.59 -23.58
N ALA A 280 -8.98 17.32 -22.64
CA ALA A 280 -7.57 17.21 -22.32
C ALA A 280 -7.20 15.81 -21.79
N HIS A 281 -8.04 15.22 -20.94
CA HIS A 281 -7.85 13.86 -20.40
C HIS A 281 -7.74 12.80 -21.51
N ILE A 282 -8.53 12.89 -22.58
CA ILE A 282 -8.46 11.95 -23.71
C ILE A 282 -7.08 11.92 -24.36
N TYR A 283 -6.40 13.07 -24.44
CA TYR A 283 -5.06 13.18 -25.00
C TYR A 283 -3.97 12.80 -23.99
N VAL A 284 -4.11 13.29 -22.76
CA VAL A 284 -3.11 13.21 -21.70
C VAL A 284 -3.08 11.81 -21.06
N PHE A 285 -4.25 11.21 -20.83
CA PHE A 285 -4.45 9.89 -20.21
C PHE A 285 -4.99 8.85 -21.18
N SER A 286 -4.62 8.96 -22.46
CA SER A 286 -5.13 8.07 -23.52
C SER A 286 -4.96 6.58 -23.23
N HIS A 287 -6.00 5.79 -23.55
CA HIS A 287 -6.00 4.33 -23.40
C HIS A 287 -5.18 3.58 -24.45
N ARG A 288 -4.76 4.24 -25.55
CA ARG A 288 -4.08 3.61 -26.69
C ARG A 288 -2.83 2.79 -26.34
N PRO A 289 -1.94 3.23 -25.42
CA PRO A 289 -0.74 2.46 -25.06
C PRO A 289 -1.04 1.15 -24.32
N TYR A 290 -2.28 0.95 -23.86
CA TYR A 290 -2.69 -0.22 -23.09
C TYR A 290 -3.45 -1.25 -23.92
N ILE A 291 -3.65 -1.00 -25.22
CA ILE A 291 -4.28 -1.93 -26.15
C ILE A 291 -3.25 -3.00 -26.53
N ASP A 292 -3.45 -4.22 -26.06
CA ASP A 292 -2.68 -5.39 -26.45
C ASP A 292 -3.49 -6.23 -27.43
N ALA A 293 -3.06 -6.29 -28.69
CA ALA A 293 -3.76 -7.02 -29.75
C ALA A 293 -3.80 -8.55 -29.50
N ALA A 294 -2.94 -9.07 -28.61
CA ALA A 294 -2.90 -10.49 -28.27
C ALA A 294 -3.87 -10.88 -27.13
N ARG A 295 -4.43 -9.91 -26.38
CA ARG A 295 -5.36 -10.17 -25.27
C ARG A 295 -6.78 -9.70 -25.61
N GLY A 296 -7.76 -10.57 -25.38
CA GLY A 296 -9.18 -10.22 -25.49
C GLY A 296 -9.63 -9.18 -24.46
N THR A 297 -10.79 -8.55 -24.70
CA THR A 297 -11.35 -7.53 -23.80
C THR A 297 -11.81 -8.13 -22.47
N ASN A 298 -11.52 -7.44 -21.36
CA ASN A 298 -11.99 -7.85 -20.04
C ASN A 298 -13.47 -7.46 -19.81
N PRO A 299 -14.24 -8.27 -19.05
CA PRO A 299 -15.57 -7.87 -18.62
C PRO A 299 -15.50 -6.64 -17.70
N LEU A 300 -16.30 -5.61 -18.01
CA LEU A 300 -16.27 -4.31 -17.35
C LEU A 300 -16.40 -4.41 -15.82
N PHE A 301 -17.31 -5.25 -15.33
CA PHE A 301 -17.56 -5.39 -13.89
C PHE A 301 -16.34 -5.92 -13.13
N LEU A 302 -15.58 -6.87 -13.70
CA LEU A 302 -14.38 -7.40 -13.07
C LEU A 302 -13.24 -6.37 -13.04
N SER A 303 -13.11 -5.57 -14.10
CA SER A 303 -12.17 -4.45 -14.11
C SER A 303 -12.58 -3.38 -13.09
N PHE A 304 -13.89 -3.12 -12.94
CA PHE A 304 -14.42 -2.16 -11.98
C PHE A 304 -14.08 -2.53 -10.53
N THR A 305 -14.33 -3.78 -10.12
CA THR A 305 -14.05 -4.22 -8.74
C THR A 305 -12.57 -4.10 -8.39
N ARG A 306 -11.66 -4.32 -9.36
CA ARG A 306 -10.21 -4.12 -9.20
C ARG A 306 -9.81 -2.65 -9.10
N ILE A 307 -10.52 -1.74 -9.76
CA ILE A 307 -10.26 -0.29 -9.69
C ILE A 307 -10.70 0.29 -8.34
N VAL A 308 -11.79 -0.23 -7.79
CA VAL A 308 -12.37 0.18 -6.49
C VAL A 308 -11.64 -0.45 -5.29
N ASP A 309 -10.58 -1.23 -5.51
CA ASP A 309 -9.77 -1.79 -4.42
C ASP A 309 -8.89 -0.72 -3.75
N PHE A 310 -9.22 -0.35 -2.51
CA PHE A 310 -8.52 0.67 -1.71
C PHE A 310 -7.45 0.11 -0.75
N THR A 311 -6.95 -1.11 -1.01
CA THR A 311 -6.00 -1.77 -0.10
C THR A 311 -4.68 -1.01 0.04
N ASP A 312 -4.15 -0.43 -1.04
CA ASP A 312 -2.88 0.32 -1.02
C ASP A 312 -2.98 1.60 -0.19
N GLU A 313 -4.10 2.30 -0.30
CA GLU A 313 -4.40 3.54 0.43
C GLU A 313 -4.43 3.28 1.93
N ARG A 314 -5.13 2.21 2.33
CA ARG A 314 -5.22 1.82 3.74
C ARG A 314 -3.85 1.50 4.32
N SER A 315 -3.01 0.82 3.55
CA SER A 315 -1.63 0.50 3.96
C SER A 315 -0.79 1.76 4.14
N ASP A 316 -0.83 2.71 3.20
CA ASP A 316 -0.05 3.94 3.29
C ASP A 316 -0.53 4.87 4.42
N VAL A 317 -1.84 4.95 4.64
CA VAL A 317 -2.42 5.73 5.74
C VAL A 317 -1.99 5.12 7.07
N ALA A 318 -2.05 3.79 7.22
CA ALA A 318 -1.58 3.10 8.42
C ALA A 318 -0.08 3.35 8.68
N ASP A 319 0.75 3.28 7.63
CA ASP A 319 2.17 3.63 7.69
C ASP A 319 2.39 5.07 8.15
N HIS A 320 1.62 6.02 7.60
CA HIS A 320 1.71 7.44 7.95
C HIS A 320 1.37 7.68 9.42
N PHE A 321 0.29 7.08 9.93
CA PHE A 321 -0.06 7.16 11.35
C PHE A 321 1.00 6.53 12.24
N ARG A 322 1.59 5.39 11.84
CA ARG A 322 2.70 4.76 12.56
C ARG A 322 3.93 5.67 12.60
N HIS A 323 4.25 6.35 11.51
CA HIS A 323 5.36 7.30 11.43
C HIS A 323 5.15 8.52 12.34
N ILE A 324 3.95 9.10 12.32
CA ILE A 324 3.56 10.18 13.24
C ILE A 324 3.65 9.71 14.69
N GLY A 325 3.05 8.56 15.00
CA GLY A 325 3.04 7.99 16.35
C GLY A 325 4.44 7.76 16.90
N ASN A 326 5.36 7.23 16.08
CA ASN A 326 6.76 7.06 16.45
C ASN A 326 7.47 8.39 16.67
N ARG A 327 7.20 9.41 15.84
CA ARG A 327 7.80 10.74 15.99
C ARG A 327 7.32 11.44 17.27
N VAL A 328 6.02 11.35 17.57
CA VAL A 328 5.43 11.85 18.82
C VAL A 328 6.02 11.09 20.01
N LYS A 329 6.05 9.75 19.97
CA LYS A 329 6.64 8.95 21.04
C LYS A 329 8.10 9.32 21.32
N ASN A 330 8.89 9.58 20.28
CA ASN A 330 10.29 10.00 20.42
C ASN A 330 10.42 11.42 21.02
N ILE A 331 9.51 12.33 20.70
CA ILE A 331 9.44 13.67 21.33
C ILE A 331 9.07 13.54 22.82
N TRP A 332 8.10 12.68 23.15
CA TRP A 332 7.65 12.45 24.53
C TRP A 332 8.63 11.60 25.37
N ALA A 333 9.53 10.84 24.73
CA ALA A 333 10.56 10.04 25.39
C ALA A 333 11.86 10.81 25.67
N GLN A 334 11.96 12.10 25.30
CA GLN A 334 13.11 12.94 25.63
C GLN A 334 13.09 13.35 27.11
N ASN A 335 13.69 12.51 27.95
CA ASN A 335 14.16 12.87 29.27
C ASN A 335 15.44 13.75 29.13
N PRO A 336 15.56 14.92 29.79
CA PRO A 336 16.66 15.86 29.53
C PRO A 336 18.06 15.42 30.00
N ASN A 337 18.18 14.25 30.64
CA ASN A 337 19.42 13.79 31.29
C ASN A 337 20.13 12.63 30.58
N TYR A 338 19.87 12.40 29.29
CA TYR A 338 20.68 11.48 28.50
C TYR A 338 21.40 12.25 27.38
N PRO A 339 22.75 12.30 27.38
CA PRO A 339 23.47 12.87 26.26
C PRO A 339 23.12 12.06 25.00
N SER A 340 22.62 12.76 23.99
CA SER A 340 22.44 12.23 22.64
C SER A 340 23.80 11.87 22.07
N SER A 341 24.20 10.61 22.20
CA SER A 341 25.38 10.03 21.57
C SER A 341 25.09 9.69 20.11
N TYR A 342 24.88 10.71 19.28
CA TYR A 342 24.96 10.61 17.82
C TYR A 342 25.42 11.94 17.26
N ASP A 343 26.72 12.04 16.97
CA ASP A 343 27.31 12.71 15.81
C ASP A 343 28.84 12.55 15.89
N ASP A 344 29.31 11.31 15.79
CA ASP A 344 30.70 11.02 15.46
C ASP A 344 30.73 10.44 14.03
N PRO A 345 31.33 11.15 13.04
CA PRO A 345 31.44 10.67 11.65
C PRO A 345 32.25 9.37 11.52
N SER A 346 33.04 9.01 12.54
CA SER A 346 33.79 7.75 12.58
C SER A 346 32.93 6.56 13.07
N SER A 347 31.74 6.83 13.61
CA SER A 347 30.77 5.84 14.07
C SER A 347 29.77 5.41 13.01
N ARG A 348 30.05 5.66 11.72
CA ARG A 348 29.34 5.07 10.56
C ARG A 348 29.46 3.55 10.65
N ARG A 349 28.66 2.92 11.51
CA ARG A 349 28.38 1.51 11.44
C ARG A 349 27.79 1.31 10.05
N PRO A 350 28.35 0.44 9.20
CA PRO A 350 27.67 0.05 8.00
C PRO A 350 26.25 -0.35 8.43
N LEU A 351 25.22 0.21 7.78
CA LEU A 351 23.87 -0.32 7.90
C LEU A 351 24.00 -1.78 7.50
N ILE A 352 24.02 -2.67 8.49
CA ILE A 352 24.07 -4.10 8.28
C ILE A 352 22.89 -4.38 7.33
N PRO A 353 23.12 -4.96 6.15
CA PRO A 353 22.06 -5.25 5.20
C PRO A 353 20.94 -5.91 5.98
N MET A 354 19.73 -5.35 5.87
CA MET A 354 18.56 -5.80 6.63
C MET A 354 18.46 -7.32 6.45
N SER A 355 18.78 -8.08 7.51
CA SER A 355 18.84 -9.53 7.47
C SER A 355 17.49 -10.03 6.97
N SER A 356 17.49 -10.95 5.99
CA SER A 356 16.27 -11.62 5.53
C SER A 356 15.45 -12.07 6.73
N ILE A 357 14.12 -11.89 6.67
CA ILE A 357 13.24 -12.31 7.77
C ILE A 357 13.36 -13.81 8.06
N MET A 358 13.70 -14.60 7.04
CA MET A 358 13.97 -16.04 7.15
C MET A 358 15.20 -16.34 8.00
N THR A 359 16.18 -15.42 8.05
CA THR A 359 17.43 -15.58 8.83
C THR A 359 17.40 -14.86 10.17
N TYR A 360 16.33 -14.11 10.47
CA TYR A 360 16.25 -13.24 11.65
C TYR A 360 16.38 -14.00 12.98
N ASN A 361 15.64 -15.12 13.11
CA ASN A 361 15.71 -15.97 14.29
C ASN A 361 16.75 -17.07 14.19
N GLY A 362 17.02 -17.52 12.96
CA GLY A 362 17.88 -18.66 12.67
C GLY A 362 17.26 -20.00 13.01
N GLY A 363 17.94 -21.06 12.59
CA GLY A 363 17.59 -22.43 12.94
C GLY A 363 17.62 -23.37 11.75
N LEU A 364 17.63 -24.66 12.03
CA LEU A 364 17.81 -25.73 11.06
C LEU A 364 16.91 -26.90 11.42
N VAL A 365 16.25 -27.47 10.40
CA VAL A 365 15.54 -28.74 10.48
C VAL A 365 15.99 -29.63 9.32
N ILE A 366 16.21 -30.91 9.62
CA ILE A 366 16.56 -31.95 8.66
C ILE A 366 15.59 -33.12 8.86
N ALA A 367 15.15 -33.75 7.78
CA ALA A 367 14.48 -35.04 7.83
C ALA A 367 15.13 -36.03 6.85
N MET A 368 15.17 -37.31 7.21
CA MET A 368 15.76 -38.37 6.39
C MET A 368 14.87 -39.61 6.39
N LYS A 369 14.80 -40.28 5.23
CA LYS A 369 14.17 -41.58 5.07
C LYS A 369 15.18 -42.69 5.32
N GLY A 370 14.77 -43.74 6.04
CA GLY A 370 15.53 -44.97 6.25
C GLY A 370 14.69 -46.20 5.97
N LYS A 371 15.21 -47.37 6.33
CA LYS A 371 14.52 -48.65 6.19
C LYS A 371 13.43 -48.78 7.25
N ASP A 372 12.17 -48.75 6.81
CA ASP A 372 10.97 -48.84 7.68
C ASP A 372 10.94 -47.80 8.82
N CYS A 373 11.71 -46.72 8.69
CA CYS A 373 11.82 -45.65 9.67
C CYS A 373 12.06 -44.29 8.98
N VAL A 374 11.73 -43.21 9.70
CA VAL A 374 12.09 -41.84 9.31
C VAL A 374 12.69 -41.12 10.50
N ALA A 375 13.59 -40.19 10.22
CA ALA A 375 14.18 -39.33 11.23
C ALA A 375 13.87 -37.86 10.95
N ILE A 376 13.61 -37.08 11.99
CA ILE A 376 13.54 -35.62 11.91
C ILE A 376 14.33 -35.01 13.06
N ALA A 377 15.16 -34.03 12.74
CA ALA A 377 16.10 -33.41 13.66
C ALA A 377 16.05 -31.89 13.54
N ALA A 378 16.25 -31.19 14.66
CA ALA A 378 16.27 -29.74 14.70
C ALA A 378 17.24 -29.21 15.74
N ASP A 379 17.74 -28.00 15.49
CA ASP A 379 18.48 -27.24 16.50
C ASP A 379 17.52 -26.57 17.52
N ARG A 380 18.07 -26.12 18.65
CA ARG A 380 17.27 -25.59 19.76
C ARG A 380 17.46 -24.10 20.01
N ARG A 381 18.29 -23.42 19.19
CA ARG A 381 18.53 -21.98 19.27
C ARG A 381 17.29 -21.18 18.87
N LEU A 382 17.07 -20.06 19.56
CA LEU A 382 16.25 -18.94 19.11
C LEU A 382 17.08 -17.67 19.26
N GLY A 383 17.37 -17.01 18.14
CA GLY A 383 18.07 -15.73 18.12
C GLY A 383 17.14 -14.53 17.92
N ALA A 384 17.65 -13.37 18.28
CA ALA A 384 17.27 -12.08 17.73
C ALA A 384 18.54 -11.51 17.08
N GLN A 385 18.76 -11.86 15.81
CA GLN A 385 20.03 -11.63 15.12
C GLN A 385 21.21 -12.26 15.91
N TYR A 386 22.20 -11.45 16.28
CA TYR A 386 23.41 -11.88 16.97
C TYR A 386 23.18 -12.27 18.45
N GLN A 387 22.04 -11.91 19.03
CA GLN A 387 21.75 -12.24 20.42
C GLN A 387 20.96 -13.55 20.51
N THR A 388 21.49 -14.54 21.22
CA THR A 388 20.69 -15.73 21.58
C THR A 388 19.69 -15.38 22.68
N VAL A 389 18.42 -15.68 22.42
CA VAL A 389 17.29 -15.44 23.33
C VAL A 389 16.92 -16.70 24.11
N SER A 390 16.95 -17.87 23.44
CA SER A 390 16.65 -19.16 24.07
C SER A 390 17.47 -20.28 23.45
N THR A 391 17.70 -21.32 24.25
CA THR A 391 18.47 -22.53 23.92
C THR A 391 17.58 -23.78 23.93
N ASN A 392 16.26 -23.57 24.06
CA ASN A 392 15.26 -24.63 24.12
C ASN A 392 14.01 -24.23 23.34
N PHE A 393 14.19 -23.73 22.11
CA PHE A 393 13.08 -23.40 21.24
C PHE A 393 12.67 -24.62 20.41
N GLN A 394 11.41 -25.03 20.56
CA GLN A 394 10.85 -26.17 19.87
C GLN A 394 10.52 -25.81 18.41
N LYS A 395 11.09 -26.57 17.47
CA LYS A 395 10.81 -26.45 16.03
C LYS A 395 10.07 -27.66 15.44
N ILE A 396 10.09 -28.80 16.13
CA ILE A 396 9.41 -30.04 15.72
C ILE A 396 8.15 -30.21 16.56
N PHE A 397 7.01 -30.42 15.90
CA PHE A 397 5.70 -30.57 16.51
C PHE A 397 5.09 -31.91 16.11
N GLU A 398 4.54 -32.61 17.09
CA GLU A 398 3.76 -33.83 16.86
C GLU A 398 2.38 -33.47 16.32
N ILE A 399 1.99 -34.12 15.21
CA ILE A 399 0.67 -34.02 14.61
C ILE A 399 -0.20 -35.20 15.02
N ASN A 400 0.36 -36.41 14.95
CA ASN A 400 -0.19 -37.64 15.52
C ASN A 400 0.99 -38.59 15.87
N PRO A 401 0.74 -39.77 16.47
CA PRO A 401 1.82 -40.65 16.94
C PRO A 401 2.81 -41.15 15.85
N TYR A 402 2.46 -40.98 14.57
CA TYR A 402 3.26 -41.44 13.42
C TYR A 402 3.71 -40.28 12.51
N LEU A 403 3.37 -39.03 12.85
CA LEU A 403 3.53 -37.88 11.94
C LEU A 403 3.96 -36.63 12.69
N TYR A 404 5.06 -36.05 12.23
CA TYR A 404 5.70 -34.88 12.80
C TYR A 404 5.93 -33.82 11.74
N ILE A 405 5.95 -32.56 12.17
CA ILE A 405 6.28 -31.41 11.32
C ILE A 405 7.35 -30.54 11.97
N GLY A 406 8.40 -30.24 11.23
CA GLY A 406 9.39 -29.22 11.54
C GLY A 406 9.05 -27.89 10.89
N LEU A 407 9.23 -26.80 11.62
CA LEU A 407 8.89 -25.44 11.17
C LEU A 407 10.06 -24.47 11.44
N PRO A 408 11.15 -24.52 10.64
CA PRO A 408 12.19 -23.50 10.63
C PRO A 408 11.70 -22.20 9.98
N GLY A 409 12.36 -21.08 10.30
CA GLY A 409 12.06 -19.74 9.80
C GLY A 409 11.76 -18.74 10.91
N LEU A 410 10.80 -17.85 10.67
CA LEU A 410 10.38 -16.82 11.61
C LEU A 410 9.63 -17.44 12.81
N ALA A 411 10.16 -17.25 14.01
CA ALA A 411 9.66 -17.90 15.23
C ALA A 411 8.19 -17.61 15.54
N THR A 412 7.70 -16.39 15.23
CA THR A 412 6.27 -16.06 15.44
C THR A 412 5.36 -16.81 14.46
N ASP A 413 5.83 -17.07 13.26
CA ASP A 413 5.07 -17.82 12.27
C ASP A 413 5.11 -19.31 12.58
N THR A 414 6.26 -19.83 13.05
CA THR A 414 6.37 -21.20 13.59
C THR A 414 5.29 -21.47 14.65
N ALA A 415 5.12 -20.57 15.63
CA ALA A 415 4.09 -20.70 16.66
C ALA A 415 2.66 -20.56 16.13
N THR A 416 2.46 -19.75 15.09
CA THR A 416 1.13 -19.51 14.48
C THR A 416 0.71 -20.69 13.60
N VAL A 417 1.58 -21.12 12.70
CA VAL A 417 1.36 -22.20 11.75
C VAL A 417 1.15 -23.53 12.49
N SER A 418 1.98 -23.85 13.49
CA SER A 418 1.78 -25.06 14.33
C SER A 418 0.40 -25.11 14.97
N LYS A 419 -0.07 -24.01 15.57
CA LYS A 419 -1.42 -23.92 16.16
C LYS A 419 -2.53 -24.06 15.11
N ARG A 420 -2.39 -23.43 13.95
CA ARG A 420 -3.37 -23.52 12.86
C ARG A 420 -3.45 -24.93 12.28
N LEU A 421 -2.31 -25.60 12.09
CA LEU A 421 -2.26 -26.97 11.61
C LEU A 421 -2.87 -27.94 12.61
N LYS A 422 -2.51 -27.82 13.90
CA LYS A 422 -3.12 -28.64 14.96
C LYS A 422 -4.64 -28.47 15.01
N PHE A 423 -5.14 -27.25 14.87
CA PHE A 423 -6.57 -27.00 14.76
C PHE A 423 -7.22 -27.70 13.54
N ARG A 424 -6.62 -27.59 12.35
CA ARG A 424 -7.14 -28.23 11.14
C ARG A 424 -7.11 -29.76 11.22
N VAL A 425 -6.05 -30.33 11.79
CA VAL A 425 -5.92 -31.78 11.99
C VAL A 425 -6.97 -32.28 12.98
N ASN A 426 -7.15 -31.62 14.12
CA ASN A 426 -8.18 -32.00 15.09
C ASN A 426 -9.59 -31.98 14.46
N LEU A 427 -9.91 -30.97 13.65
CA LEU A 427 -11.18 -30.91 12.93
C LEU A 427 -11.33 -32.04 11.90
N TYR A 428 -10.24 -32.36 11.20
CA TYR A 428 -10.22 -33.45 10.23
C TYR A 428 -10.48 -34.79 10.93
N GLU A 429 -9.80 -35.07 12.04
CA GLU A 429 -9.96 -36.33 12.78
C GLU A 429 -11.37 -36.47 13.37
N LEU A 430 -11.96 -35.38 13.89
CA LEU A 430 -13.34 -35.38 14.37
C LEU A 430 -14.36 -35.65 13.25
N ARG A 431 -14.12 -35.12 12.04
CA ARG A 431 -15.04 -35.27 10.91
C ARG A 431 -14.92 -36.62 10.22
N GLU A 432 -13.68 -37.06 9.97
CA GLU A 432 -13.39 -38.27 9.20
C GLU A 432 -13.28 -39.52 10.09
N ASN A 433 -13.28 -39.35 11.42
CA ASN A 433 -13.12 -40.39 12.42
C ASN A 433 -11.91 -41.31 12.16
N ARG A 434 -10.81 -40.72 11.67
CA ARG A 434 -9.55 -41.41 11.36
C ARG A 434 -8.38 -40.46 11.42
N LEU A 435 -7.19 -40.99 11.74
CA LEU A 435 -5.94 -40.23 11.71
C LEU A 435 -5.62 -39.75 10.28
N ILE A 436 -5.04 -38.56 10.18
CA ILE A 436 -4.59 -38.02 8.91
C ILE A 436 -3.34 -38.78 8.40
N ARG A 437 -3.31 -39.09 7.09
CA ARG A 437 -2.16 -39.75 6.44
C ARG A 437 -1.14 -38.69 6.00
N PRO A 438 0.17 -39.01 5.94
CA PRO A 438 1.22 -38.02 5.64
C PRO A 438 0.98 -37.24 4.33
N LYS A 439 0.61 -37.94 3.24
CA LYS A 439 0.35 -37.31 1.94
C LYS A 439 -0.84 -36.33 1.97
N ALA A 440 -1.91 -36.68 2.67
CA ALA A 440 -3.07 -35.80 2.84
C ALA A 440 -2.75 -34.59 3.74
N PHE A 441 -1.90 -34.80 4.77
CA PHE A 441 -1.39 -33.71 5.59
C PHE A 441 -0.51 -32.77 4.77
N GLY A 442 0.31 -33.28 3.85
CA GLY A 442 1.10 -32.46 2.94
C GLY A 442 0.26 -31.53 2.07
N SER A 443 -0.84 -32.02 1.50
CA SER A 443 -1.79 -31.16 0.76
C SER A 443 -2.46 -30.12 1.67
N MET A 444 -2.73 -30.44 2.94
CA MET A 444 -3.28 -29.48 3.90
C MET A 444 -2.29 -28.35 4.23
N VAL A 445 -1.00 -28.68 4.36
CA VAL A 445 0.07 -27.70 4.58
C VAL A 445 0.25 -26.81 3.36
N SER A 446 0.36 -27.38 2.16
CA SER A 446 0.46 -26.62 0.90
C SER A 446 -0.68 -25.60 0.75
N ASN A 447 -1.92 -26.04 0.97
CA ASN A 447 -3.08 -25.15 0.92
C ASN A 447 -3.04 -24.04 1.98
N LEU A 448 -2.64 -24.36 3.23
CA LEU A 448 -2.53 -23.36 4.30
C LEU A 448 -1.53 -22.25 3.96
N LEU A 449 -0.39 -22.60 3.36
CA LEU A 449 0.63 -21.63 2.97
C LEU A 449 0.19 -20.81 1.76
N TYR A 450 -0.40 -21.45 0.76
CA TYR A 450 -0.82 -20.78 -0.48
C TYR A 450 -2.01 -19.83 -0.27
N GLU A 451 -2.87 -20.07 0.72
CA GLU A 451 -3.91 -19.13 1.18
C GLU A 451 -3.35 -17.72 1.47
N ARG A 452 -2.06 -17.62 1.79
CA ARG A 452 -1.34 -16.38 2.11
C ARG A 452 -0.29 -16.01 1.04
N ARG A 453 -0.57 -16.27 -0.24
CA ARG A 453 0.40 -16.06 -1.35
C ARG A 453 1.06 -14.67 -1.43
N PHE A 454 0.33 -13.58 -1.13
CA PHE A 454 0.85 -12.20 -1.21
C PHE A 454 1.24 -11.60 0.16
N GLY A 455 1.30 -12.44 1.18
CA GLY A 455 1.80 -12.12 2.52
C GLY A 455 2.08 -13.42 3.26
N PRO A 456 3.09 -14.19 2.82
CA PRO A 456 3.31 -15.57 3.23
C PRO A 456 3.68 -15.68 4.71
N TYR A 457 3.49 -16.87 5.26
CA TYR A 457 4.18 -17.24 6.49
C TYR A 457 5.65 -17.49 6.17
N PHE A 458 6.55 -16.88 6.92
CA PHE A 458 7.99 -17.00 6.73
C PHE A 458 8.51 -18.28 7.39
N VAL A 459 8.02 -19.43 6.94
CA VAL A 459 8.43 -20.76 7.39
C VAL A 459 8.66 -21.67 6.20
N GLU A 460 9.54 -22.66 6.36
CA GLU A 460 9.82 -23.70 5.37
C GLU A 460 9.53 -25.07 5.98
N PRO A 461 8.26 -25.52 5.98
CA PRO A 461 7.90 -26.74 6.68
C PRO A 461 8.61 -27.99 6.15
N ILE A 462 8.88 -28.92 7.07
CA ILE A 462 9.33 -30.28 6.76
C ILE A 462 8.40 -31.27 7.44
N ILE A 463 7.85 -32.21 6.69
CA ILE A 463 7.04 -33.30 7.22
C ILE A 463 7.91 -34.56 7.30
N ALA A 464 7.80 -35.29 8.40
CA ALA A 464 8.36 -36.63 8.55
C ALA A 464 7.35 -37.53 9.27
N GLY A 465 7.05 -38.69 8.70
CA GLY A 465 6.20 -39.67 9.34
C GLY A 465 6.16 -41.00 8.63
N ILE A 466 5.42 -41.95 9.20
CA ILE A 466 5.12 -43.24 8.60
C ILE A 466 3.62 -43.31 8.33
N ASP A 467 3.25 -43.78 7.15
CA ASP A 467 1.85 -44.04 6.87
C ASP A 467 1.36 -45.25 7.69
N HIS A 468 0.50 -45.00 8.69
CA HIS A 468 -0.02 -46.04 9.58
C HIS A 468 -0.77 -47.19 8.88
N LYS A 469 -1.20 -47.04 7.62
CA LYS A 469 -1.85 -48.11 6.84
C LYS A 469 -0.87 -48.91 5.98
N THR A 470 -0.01 -48.23 5.21
CA THR A 470 0.92 -48.92 4.30
C THR A 470 2.23 -49.29 4.99
N GLY A 471 2.58 -48.62 6.09
CA GLY A 471 3.87 -48.73 6.75
C GLY A 471 4.99 -47.98 6.02
N GLU A 472 4.67 -47.22 4.97
CA GLU A 472 5.67 -46.55 4.14
C GLU A 472 6.24 -45.30 4.83
N PRO A 473 7.57 -45.18 4.90
CA PRO A 473 8.27 -43.96 5.30
C PRO A 473 7.96 -42.79 4.36
N PHE A 474 7.61 -41.62 4.92
CA PHE A 474 7.27 -40.42 4.19
C PHE A 474 8.01 -39.20 4.73
N ILE A 475 8.65 -38.45 3.84
CA ILE A 475 9.22 -37.14 4.12
C ILE A 475 8.77 -36.16 3.04
N ALA A 476 8.64 -34.88 3.39
CA ALA A 476 8.35 -33.83 2.42
C ALA A 476 8.87 -32.46 2.86
N GLY A 477 9.30 -31.66 1.89
CA GLY A 477 9.72 -30.28 2.06
C GLY A 477 8.75 -29.29 1.44
N PHE A 478 8.73 -28.08 1.98
CA PHE A 478 7.91 -26.98 1.47
C PHE A 478 8.68 -25.67 1.42
N ASP A 479 8.42 -24.86 0.39
CA ASP A 479 8.78 -23.45 0.40
C ASP A 479 7.76 -22.62 1.21
N SER A 480 8.05 -21.33 1.39
CA SER A 480 7.19 -20.39 2.13
C SER A 480 5.82 -20.12 1.50
N ILE A 481 5.57 -20.57 0.27
CA ILE A 481 4.31 -20.36 -0.46
C ILE A 481 3.54 -21.67 -0.70
N GLY A 482 4.06 -22.81 -0.27
CA GLY A 482 3.37 -24.09 -0.32
C GLY A 482 3.69 -24.96 -1.54
N CYS A 483 4.76 -24.68 -2.29
CA CYS A 483 5.33 -25.67 -3.21
C CYS A 483 5.74 -26.90 -2.40
N PHE A 484 5.44 -28.09 -2.90
CA PHE A 484 5.59 -29.36 -2.19
C PHE A 484 6.58 -30.27 -2.94
N GLU A 485 7.55 -30.80 -2.21
CA GLU A 485 8.52 -31.77 -2.70
C GLU A 485 8.51 -33.03 -1.83
N GLU A 486 8.54 -34.21 -2.47
CA GLU A 486 8.50 -35.54 -1.82
C GLU A 486 9.74 -36.34 -2.26
N PRO A 487 10.92 -36.10 -1.65
CA PRO A 487 12.13 -36.82 -2.03
C PRO A 487 12.22 -38.19 -1.33
N GLU A 488 13.04 -39.08 -1.90
CA GLU A 488 13.25 -40.44 -1.38
C GLU A 488 14.37 -40.53 -0.34
N ASP A 489 15.20 -39.50 -0.23
CA ASP A 489 16.41 -39.45 0.58
C ASP A 489 16.25 -38.58 1.83
N PHE A 490 16.35 -37.26 1.69
CA PHE A 490 16.34 -36.30 2.78
C PHE A 490 15.79 -34.93 2.36
N VAL A 491 15.40 -34.13 3.35
CA VAL A 491 14.95 -32.75 3.20
C VAL A 491 15.64 -31.89 4.23
N VAL A 492 16.06 -30.68 3.84
CA VAL A 492 16.68 -29.70 4.74
C VAL A 492 15.99 -28.34 4.59
N ALA A 493 15.83 -27.60 5.68
CA ALA A 493 15.23 -26.27 5.69
C ALA A 493 15.76 -25.42 6.85
N GLY A 494 15.78 -24.09 6.67
CA GLY A 494 16.32 -23.15 7.64
C GLY A 494 17.56 -22.39 7.16
N THR A 495 18.39 -21.92 8.08
CA THR A 495 19.50 -21.00 7.76
C THR A 495 20.78 -21.68 7.29
N SER A 496 20.98 -22.96 7.61
CA SER A 496 22.20 -23.71 7.27
C SER A 496 21.98 -24.73 6.13
N THR A 497 21.05 -24.46 5.22
CA THR A 497 20.65 -25.43 4.18
C THR A 497 21.81 -25.85 3.28
N GLU A 498 22.65 -24.91 2.82
CA GLU A 498 23.81 -25.21 1.98
C GLU A 498 24.80 -26.19 2.67
N GLN A 499 25.08 -25.95 3.96
CA GLN A 499 25.95 -26.81 4.75
C GLN A 499 25.30 -28.18 4.98
N SER A 500 23.99 -28.19 5.26
CA SER A 500 23.24 -29.44 5.45
C SER A 500 23.18 -30.28 4.20
N PHE A 501 22.93 -29.71 3.02
CA PHE A 501 22.96 -30.43 1.75
C PHE A 501 24.30 -31.14 1.55
N GLY A 502 25.42 -30.43 1.72
CA GLY A 502 26.75 -31.01 1.51
C GLY A 502 27.04 -32.23 2.41
N VAL A 503 26.63 -32.18 3.68
CA VAL A 503 26.86 -33.29 4.63
C VAL A 503 25.86 -34.41 4.42
N CYS A 504 24.58 -34.10 4.17
CA CYS A 504 23.55 -35.11 3.92
C CYS A 504 23.86 -35.92 2.66
N GLU A 505 24.28 -35.28 1.56
CA GLU A 505 24.67 -35.97 0.32
C GLU A 505 25.87 -36.91 0.52
N THR A 506 26.75 -36.61 1.47
CA THR A 506 27.95 -37.42 1.73
C THR A 506 27.65 -38.60 2.64
N LEU A 507 26.80 -38.41 3.66
CA LEU A 507 26.58 -39.39 4.73
C LEU A 507 25.35 -40.28 4.51
N TRP A 508 24.33 -39.79 3.81
CA TRP A 508 23.10 -40.55 3.59
C TRP A 508 23.33 -41.68 2.58
N ARG A 509 22.67 -42.81 2.83
CA ARG A 509 22.61 -43.95 1.92
C ARG A 509 21.22 -44.58 2.04
N PRO A 510 20.71 -45.24 0.97
CA PRO A 510 19.43 -45.94 1.06
C PRO A 510 19.47 -47.05 2.11
N ASP A 511 18.30 -47.39 2.65
CA ASP A 511 18.07 -48.51 3.57
C ASP A 511 18.82 -48.47 4.92
N LEU A 512 19.16 -47.27 5.40
CA LEU A 512 19.71 -47.08 6.76
C LEU A 512 18.73 -47.56 7.84
N GLY A 513 19.19 -48.42 8.74
CA GLY A 513 18.39 -48.83 9.91
C GLY A 513 18.25 -47.70 10.95
N PRO A 514 17.35 -47.82 11.95
CA PRO A 514 17.04 -46.74 12.89
C PRO A 514 18.24 -46.15 13.65
N GLU A 515 19.18 -46.98 14.12
CA GLU A 515 20.37 -46.51 14.83
C GLU A 515 21.41 -45.89 13.87
N GLU A 516 21.57 -46.44 12.67
CA GLU A 516 22.47 -45.85 11.66
C GLU A 516 21.91 -44.51 11.15
N LEU A 517 20.59 -44.43 10.94
CA LEU A 517 19.90 -43.21 10.55
C LEU A 517 20.03 -42.14 11.63
N PHE A 518 19.96 -42.52 12.91
CA PHE A 518 20.22 -41.62 14.03
C PHE A 518 21.64 -41.04 13.98
N GLU A 519 22.67 -41.86 13.75
CA GLU A 519 24.05 -41.37 13.65
C GLU A 519 24.21 -40.42 12.46
N VAL A 520 23.71 -40.81 11.27
CA VAL A 520 23.80 -40.01 10.05
C VAL A 520 23.11 -38.65 10.22
N ILE A 521 21.85 -38.62 10.66
CA ILE A 521 21.12 -37.35 10.83
C ILE A 521 21.74 -36.48 11.92
N SER A 522 22.27 -37.09 13.00
CA SER A 522 22.92 -36.35 14.09
C SER A 522 24.21 -35.70 13.62
N GLN A 523 25.05 -36.42 12.87
CA GLN A 523 26.30 -35.88 12.33
C GLN A 523 26.03 -34.81 11.27
N SER A 524 25.02 -35.01 10.41
CA SER A 524 24.59 -34.02 9.42
C SER A 524 24.09 -32.74 10.07
N LEU A 525 23.28 -32.84 11.12
CA LEU A 525 22.80 -31.69 11.87
C LEU A 525 24.00 -30.96 12.50
N MET A 526 24.79 -31.64 13.34
CA MET A 526 25.92 -31.06 14.07
C MET A 526 26.95 -30.38 13.17
N SER A 527 27.35 -31.05 12.09
CA SER A 527 28.33 -30.49 11.16
C SER A 527 27.82 -29.24 10.44
N ALA A 528 26.50 -29.16 10.19
CA ALA A 528 25.89 -28.03 9.49
C ALA A 528 25.74 -26.81 10.40
N PHE A 529 25.11 -26.94 11.57
CA PHE A 529 24.89 -25.78 12.43
C PHE A 529 26.16 -25.32 13.16
N ASP A 530 27.18 -26.16 13.33
CA ASP A 530 28.50 -25.72 13.82
C ASP A 530 29.21 -24.75 12.85
N ARG A 531 28.70 -24.64 11.61
CA ARG A 531 29.16 -23.72 10.57
C ARG A 531 28.21 -22.54 10.35
N ASP A 532 27.11 -22.44 11.11
CA ASP A 532 26.12 -21.37 10.99
C ASP A 532 25.88 -20.67 12.35
N ALA A 533 26.17 -19.37 12.40
CA ALA A 533 25.95 -18.55 13.59
C ALA A 533 24.45 -18.40 13.97
N GLY A 534 23.54 -18.69 13.04
CA GLY A 534 22.10 -18.64 13.23
C GLY A 534 21.50 -19.87 13.92
N ALA A 535 22.20 -21.00 13.96
CA ALA A 535 21.67 -22.28 14.41
C ALA A 535 22.52 -22.91 15.53
N GLY A 536 21.98 -23.95 16.18
CA GLY A 536 22.71 -24.77 17.15
C GLY A 536 22.18 -24.68 18.57
N TRP A 537 23.10 -24.52 19.53
CA TRP A 537 22.79 -24.41 20.96
C TRP A 537 21.93 -25.58 21.48
N GLY A 538 22.31 -26.78 21.05
CA GLY A 538 21.61 -28.04 21.31
C GLY A 538 20.91 -28.58 20.07
N GLY A 539 20.84 -29.90 19.96
CA GLY A 539 20.09 -30.61 18.91
C GLY A 539 19.08 -31.59 19.52
N ILE A 540 17.99 -31.84 18.81
CA ILE A 540 17.02 -32.88 19.15
C ILE A 540 16.72 -33.72 17.91
N VAL A 541 16.68 -35.04 18.07
CA VAL A 541 16.44 -36.00 17.00
C VAL A 541 15.27 -36.91 17.40
N TYR A 542 14.33 -37.07 16.49
CA TYR A 542 13.21 -38.00 16.58
C TYR A 542 13.42 -39.09 15.56
N ILE A 543 13.47 -40.34 16.02
CA ILE A 543 13.45 -41.53 15.17
C ILE A 543 12.06 -42.12 15.29
N ILE A 544 11.35 -42.18 14.17
CA ILE A 544 9.97 -42.63 14.07
C ILE A 544 9.98 -43.99 13.40
N GLU A 545 9.56 -45.01 14.15
CA GLU A 545 9.35 -46.38 13.71
C GLU A 545 7.85 -46.70 13.77
N LYS A 546 7.45 -47.85 13.23
CA LYS A 546 6.03 -48.23 13.16
C LYS A 546 5.39 -48.45 14.55
N ASP A 547 6.19 -48.83 15.53
CA ASP A 547 5.76 -49.24 16.88
C ASP A 547 6.18 -48.27 17.98
N LYS A 548 7.24 -47.48 17.76
CA LYS A 548 7.79 -46.55 18.76
C LYS A 548 8.36 -45.29 18.13
N VAL A 549 8.47 -44.25 18.95
CA VAL A 549 9.20 -43.02 18.61
C VAL A 549 10.29 -42.83 19.66
N THR A 550 11.54 -42.72 19.21
CA THR A 550 12.70 -42.50 20.08
C THR A 550 13.16 -41.06 19.96
N VAL A 551 13.19 -40.33 21.08
CA VAL A 551 13.65 -38.93 21.12
C VAL A 551 15.00 -38.86 21.83
N LYS A 552 16.02 -38.41 21.12
CA LYS A 552 17.38 -38.24 21.64
C LYS A 552 17.77 -36.75 21.60
N THR A 553 18.30 -36.23 22.71
CA THR A 553 18.88 -34.88 22.75
C THR A 553 20.38 -34.98 22.52
N LEU A 554 20.90 -34.20 21.59
CA LEU A 554 22.32 -34.17 21.26
C LEU A 554 23.06 -33.20 22.17
N LYS A 555 24.25 -33.61 22.62
CA LYS A 555 25.21 -32.73 23.31
C LYS A 555 26.09 -32.07 22.26
N THR A 556 25.96 -30.75 22.12
CA THR A 556 26.59 -29.97 21.06
C THR A 556 27.40 -28.83 21.68
N ARG A 557 28.13 -28.08 20.85
CA ARG A 557 28.68 -26.79 21.25
C ARG A 557 27.57 -25.79 21.58
N MET A 558 27.89 -24.79 22.41
CA MET A 558 26.94 -23.81 22.98
C MET A 558 27.44 -22.36 22.78
N ASP A 559 28.22 -22.14 21.74
CA ASP A 559 28.84 -20.86 21.36
C ASP A 559 28.39 -20.39 19.98
#